data_AF-Q2HQF0-F1
#
_entry.id   AF-Q2HQF0-F1
#
_cell.length_a   1.000
_cell.length_b   1.000
_cell.length_c   1.000
_cell.angle_alpha   90.00
_cell.angle_beta   90.00
_cell.angle_gamma   90.00
#
_symmetry.space_group_name_H-M   'P 1'
#
loop_
_entity.id
_entity.type
_entity.pdbx_description
1 polymer ?
#
loop_
_entity_poly.entity_id
_entity_poly.type
_entity_poly.pdbx_seq_one_letter_code
_entity_poly.pdbx_strand_id
1 'polypeptide(L)'
;AAAAAVKGAPIEENTIQARAVVPHDSINPWGENVPGNALGNTLKKFEPFLHIALGCQPYSAVDGNGNTSGGLQDTGNVSNGYRDQSKGRTYVRGGWSGGRYGIMYAWYFPKDQPAAGNVVGGHRYD
;
A
#
# COMPACT_ATOMS: atom_id res chain seq x y z
N ALA A 1 16.48 -57.91 -7.77
CA ALA A 1 16.49 -57.00 -6.61
C ALA A 1 15.68 -55.76 -6.97
N ALA A 2 14.55 -55.52 -6.30
CA ALA A 2 13.75 -54.32 -6.52
C ALA A 2 14.36 -53.17 -5.70
N ALA A 3 14.84 -52.13 -6.36
CA ALA A 3 15.33 -50.93 -5.69
C ALA A 3 14.12 -50.09 -5.26
N ALA A 4 13.88 -50.02 -3.95
CA ALA A 4 12.93 -49.06 -3.39
C ALA A 4 13.56 -47.67 -3.42
N ALA A 5 13.06 -46.79 -4.31
CA ALA A 5 13.40 -45.38 -4.26
C ALA A 5 12.60 -44.72 -3.12
N VAL A 6 13.29 -44.34 -2.04
CA VAL A 6 12.73 -43.44 -1.03
C VAL A 6 12.54 -42.08 -1.69
N LYS A 7 11.29 -41.74 -2.02
CA LYS A 7 10.93 -40.34 -2.29
C LYS A 7 10.94 -39.63 -0.94
N GLY A 8 12.01 -38.91 -0.64
CA GLY A 8 11.99 -37.93 0.44
C GLY A 8 10.85 -36.95 0.16
N ALA A 9 9.91 -36.82 1.10
CA ALA A 9 8.95 -35.72 1.05
C ALA A 9 9.74 -34.40 1.03
N PRO A 10 9.30 -33.38 0.26
CA PRO A 10 9.90 -32.07 0.38
C PRO A 10 9.72 -31.64 1.84
N ILE A 11 10.84 -31.35 2.48
CA ILE A 11 10.86 -30.54 3.69
C ILE A 11 10.17 -29.23 3.31
N GLU A 12 8.94 -29.03 3.80
CA GLU A 12 8.33 -27.71 3.81
C GLU A 12 9.22 -26.86 4.73
N GLU A 13 10.15 -26.15 4.12
CA GLU A 13 10.89 -25.10 4.80
C GLU A 13 9.85 -24.13 5.36
N ASN A 14 9.78 -24.07 6.68
CA ASN A 14 9.20 -22.96 7.42
C ASN A 14 10.09 -21.70 7.24
N THR A 15 10.41 -21.34 5.99
CA THR A 15 11.12 -20.12 5.65
C THR A 15 10.08 -19.02 5.51
N ILE A 16 10.08 -18.10 6.48
CA ILE A 16 9.42 -16.81 6.30
C ILE A 16 10.06 -16.15 5.08
N GLN A 17 9.37 -16.20 3.94
CA GLN A 17 9.83 -15.59 2.69
C GLN A 17 9.63 -14.09 2.77
N ALA A 18 10.65 -13.32 2.39
CA ALA A 18 10.54 -11.88 2.27
C ALA A 18 9.49 -11.53 1.21
N ARG A 19 8.63 -10.55 1.52
CA ARG A 19 7.69 -9.98 0.54
C ARG A 19 8.47 -9.24 -0.55
N ALA A 20 7.99 -9.30 -1.79
CA ALA A 20 8.62 -8.59 -2.89
C ALA A 20 8.35 -7.08 -2.81
N VAL A 21 9.30 -6.30 -3.32
CA VAL A 21 9.09 -4.90 -3.67
C VAL A 21 8.79 -4.84 -5.16
N VAL A 22 7.62 -4.32 -5.53
CA VAL A 22 7.10 -4.34 -6.91
C VAL A 22 6.96 -2.92 -7.48
N PRO A 23 6.87 -2.72 -8.81
CA PRO A 23 6.64 -1.40 -9.40
C PRO A 23 5.43 -0.70 -8.79
N HIS A 24 5.51 0.61 -8.59
CA HIS A 24 4.49 1.34 -7.81
C HIS A 24 3.10 1.31 -8.46
N ASP A 25 3.04 1.16 -9.78
CA ASP A 25 1.82 1.10 -10.60
C ASP A 25 1.31 -0.34 -10.84
N SER A 26 2.01 -1.36 -10.35
CA SER A 26 1.63 -2.77 -10.53
C SER A 26 0.57 -3.26 -9.55
N ILE A 27 0.39 -2.55 -8.42
CA ILE A 27 -0.61 -2.91 -7.40
C ILE A 27 -1.92 -2.16 -7.70
N ASN A 28 -2.96 -2.92 -8.02
CA ASN A 28 -4.31 -2.37 -8.16
C ASN A 28 -5.06 -2.43 -6.82
N PRO A 29 -5.91 -1.44 -6.52
CA PRO A 29 -6.81 -1.53 -5.38
C PRO A 29 -7.79 -2.70 -5.58
N TRP A 30 -8.20 -3.31 -4.47
CA TRP A 30 -9.26 -4.32 -4.45
C TRP A 30 -10.49 -3.79 -3.73
N GLY A 31 -11.59 -4.55 -3.82
CA GLY A 31 -12.86 -4.21 -3.20
C GLY A 31 -12.72 -3.86 -1.71
N GLU A 32 -13.45 -2.84 -1.28
CA GLU A 32 -13.47 -2.38 0.09
C GLU A 32 -13.69 -3.55 1.07
N ASN A 33 -12.85 -3.62 2.11
CA ASN A 33 -12.80 -4.75 3.04
C ASN A 33 -13.00 -4.37 4.50
N VAL A 34 -13.59 -3.20 4.79
CA VAL A 34 -13.97 -2.86 6.15
C VAL A 34 -15.07 -3.82 6.65
N PRO A 35 -15.12 -4.16 7.95
CA PRO A 35 -16.08 -5.14 8.47
C PRO A 35 -17.54 -4.74 8.20
N GLY A 36 -18.40 -5.70 7.82
CA GLY A 36 -19.84 -5.46 7.56
C GLY A 36 -20.70 -5.21 8.81
N ASN A 37 -20.15 -4.61 9.85
CA ASN A 37 -20.81 -4.40 11.15
C ASN A 37 -20.73 -2.93 11.59
N ALA A 38 -21.15 -2.64 12.83
CA ALA A 38 -21.14 -1.27 13.38
C ALA A 38 -19.78 -0.58 13.32
N LEU A 39 -18.68 -1.35 13.43
CA LEU A 39 -17.33 -0.81 13.28
C LEU A 39 -17.12 -0.33 11.84
N GLY A 40 -17.29 -1.19 10.83
CA GLY A 40 -17.05 -0.75 9.44
C GLY A 40 -18.03 0.32 8.99
N ASN A 41 -19.29 0.32 9.45
CA ASN A 41 -20.22 1.42 9.19
C ASN A 41 -19.70 2.75 9.76
N THR A 42 -19.12 2.73 10.97
CA THR A 42 -18.45 3.88 11.57
C THR A 42 -17.24 4.32 10.73
N LEU A 43 -16.39 3.38 10.29
CA LEU A 43 -15.22 3.67 9.47
C LEU A 43 -15.58 4.26 8.09
N LYS A 44 -16.70 3.84 7.47
CA LYS A 44 -17.17 4.47 6.23
C LYS A 44 -17.76 5.84 6.48
N LYS A 45 -18.55 5.98 7.55
CA LYS A 45 -19.26 7.22 7.89
C LYS A 45 -18.32 8.41 8.09
N PHE A 46 -17.14 8.17 8.66
CA PHE A 46 -16.16 9.21 8.96
C PHE A 46 -15.00 9.25 7.95
N GLU A 47 -15.09 8.53 6.83
CA GLU A 47 -14.08 8.64 5.77
C GLU A 47 -14.06 10.07 5.22
N PRO A 48 -12.90 10.73 5.22
CA PRO A 48 -12.80 12.10 4.74
C PRO A 48 -12.74 12.15 3.22
N PHE A 49 -13.20 13.26 2.65
CA PHE A 49 -12.88 13.60 1.27
C PHE A 49 -11.43 14.07 1.17
N LEU A 50 -10.67 13.50 0.24
CA LEU A 50 -9.29 13.91 -0.05
C LEU A 50 -9.24 14.74 -1.34
N HIS A 51 -8.85 16.00 -1.22
CA HIS A 51 -8.56 16.85 -2.36
C HIS A 51 -7.06 16.93 -2.62
N ILE A 52 -6.62 16.44 -3.78
CA ILE A 52 -5.23 16.53 -4.23
C ILE A 52 -5.04 17.86 -4.97
N ALA A 53 -4.54 18.87 -4.26
CA ALA A 53 -4.26 20.18 -4.84
C ALA A 53 -3.09 20.13 -5.85
N LEU A 54 -2.00 19.45 -5.47
CA LEU A 54 -0.78 19.26 -6.25
C LEU A 54 -0.14 17.91 -5.86
N GLY A 55 0.87 17.47 -6.61
CA GLY A 55 1.61 16.24 -6.30
C GLY A 55 0.92 14.97 -6.80
N CYS A 56 1.15 13.87 -6.06
CA CYS A 56 0.72 12.54 -6.44
C CYS A 56 -0.76 12.27 -6.21
N GLN A 57 -1.36 11.46 -7.09
CA GLN A 57 -2.60 10.76 -6.71
C GLN A 57 -2.26 9.65 -5.70
N PRO A 58 -3.20 9.22 -4.86
CA PRO A 58 -2.98 8.07 -3.97
C PRO A 58 -2.78 6.78 -4.78
N TYR A 59 -1.92 5.89 -4.28
CA TYR A 59 -1.62 4.56 -4.84
C TYR A 59 -1.77 3.47 -3.78
N SER A 60 -1.82 2.22 -4.22
CA SER A 60 -1.84 1.06 -3.34
C SER A 60 -0.42 0.68 -2.88
N ALA A 61 -0.10 0.94 -1.61
CA ALA A 61 1.16 0.58 -0.98
C ALA A 61 1.47 -0.93 -0.88
N VAL A 62 0.45 -1.79 -0.78
CA VAL A 62 0.63 -3.23 -0.48
C VAL A 62 -0.39 -4.10 -1.20
N ASP A 63 0.01 -5.27 -1.69
CA ASP A 63 -0.89 -6.22 -2.35
C ASP A 63 -1.41 -7.32 -1.38
N GLY A 64 -2.28 -8.21 -1.87
CA GLY A 64 -2.96 -9.23 -1.05
C GLY A 64 -2.02 -10.33 -0.60
N ASN A 65 -0.88 -10.45 -1.30
CA ASN A 65 0.22 -11.33 -0.98
C ASN A 65 1.25 -10.61 -0.09
N GLY A 66 0.99 -9.36 0.32
CA GLY A 66 1.85 -8.51 1.14
C GLY A 66 3.07 -7.93 0.43
N ASN A 67 3.18 -8.03 -0.89
CA ASN A 67 4.22 -7.32 -1.65
C ASN A 67 3.99 -5.81 -1.51
N THR A 68 5.07 -5.03 -1.45
CA THR A 68 4.98 -3.58 -1.23
C THR A 68 5.38 -2.79 -2.47
N SER A 69 4.80 -1.60 -2.60
CA SER A 69 5.14 -0.64 -3.64
C SER A 69 6.61 -0.21 -3.50
N GLY A 70 7.35 -0.28 -4.59
CA GLY A 70 8.70 0.26 -4.69
C GLY A 70 8.75 1.79 -4.78
N GLY A 71 7.60 2.45 -4.84
CA GLY A 71 7.49 3.90 -4.94
C GLY A 71 8.12 4.43 -6.23
N LEU A 72 8.28 5.75 -6.31
CA LEU A 72 8.84 6.43 -7.45
C LEU A 72 10.03 7.28 -7.00
N GLN A 73 11.08 7.37 -7.82
CA GLN A 73 12.19 8.27 -7.50
C GLN A 73 11.69 9.72 -7.52
N ASP A 74 12.16 10.51 -6.56
CA ASP A 74 11.91 11.95 -6.35
C ASP A 74 12.57 12.87 -7.40
N THR A 75 12.80 12.34 -8.60
CA THR A 75 13.40 13.05 -9.72
C THR A 75 12.43 13.14 -10.89
N GLY A 76 12.80 13.96 -11.87
CA GLY A 76 12.05 14.12 -13.11
C GLY A 76 10.83 15.03 -12.95
N ASN A 77 9.87 14.85 -13.86
CA ASN A 77 8.70 15.72 -13.95
C ASN A 77 7.69 15.44 -12.83
N VAL A 78 7.19 16.51 -12.19
CA VAL A 78 6.16 16.50 -11.14
C VAL A 78 4.75 16.07 -11.62
N SER A 79 4.65 15.49 -12.80
CA SER A 79 3.37 15.12 -13.43
C SER A 79 3.38 13.70 -14.00
N ASN A 80 4.53 13.03 -14.03
CA ASN A 80 4.69 11.78 -14.78
C ASN A 80 4.79 10.56 -13.87
N GLY A 81 4.01 9.54 -14.19
CA GLY A 81 4.06 8.22 -13.55
C GLY A 81 3.20 8.06 -12.29
N TYR A 82 2.46 9.07 -11.84
CA TYR A 82 1.72 9.00 -10.56
C TYR A 82 0.35 9.71 -10.56
N ARG A 83 -0.21 9.97 -11.74
CA ARG A 83 -1.48 10.70 -11.91
C ARG A 83 -2.68 9.79 -12.17
N ASP A 84 -2.49 8.48 -12.23
CA ASP A 84 -3.57 7.51 -12.39
C ASP A 84 -4.47 7.46 -11.13
N GLN A 85 -5.70 7.94 -11.28
CA GLN A 85 -6.70 7.97 -10.21
C GLN A 85 -7.29 6.60 -9.88
N SER A 86 -7.08 5.59 -10.75
CA SER A 86 -7.60 4.23 -10.54
C SER A 86 -6.76 3.39 -9.59
N LYS A 87 -5.58 3.86 -9.18
CA LYS A 87 -4.60 3.12 -8.36
C LYS A 87 -4.77 3.30 -6.86
N GLY A 88 -5.57 4.30 -6.46
CA GLY A 88 -5.69 4.74 -5.07
C GLY A 88 -6.42 3.75 -4.17
N ARG A 89 -5.98 3.71 -2.90
CA ARG A 89 -6.68 3.02 -1.82
C ARG A 89 -6.57 3.81 -0.53
N THR A 90 -7.69 3.96 0.17
CA THR A 90 -7.72 4.47 1.54
C THR A 90 -7.44 3.32 2.51
N TYR A 91 -6.52 3.52 3.45
CA TYR A 91 -6.29 2.62 4.58
C TYR A 91 -6.95 3.21 5.82
N VAL A 92 -7.55 2.36 6.64
CA VAL A 92 -8.22 2.80 7.87
C VAL A 92 -7.93 1.87 9.03
N ARG A 93 -7.66 2.45 10.21
CA ARG A 93 -7.56 1.72 11.48
C ARG A 93 -8.23 2.52 12.59
N GLY A 94 -9.08 1.84 13.35
CA GLY A 94 -9.70 2.39 14.56
C GLY A 94 -9.14 1.77 15.83
N GLY A 95 -9.17 2.52 16.93
CA GLY A 95 -8.73 2.02 18.23
C GLY A 95 -9.12 2.94 19.39
N TRP A 96 -9.23 2.36 20.58
CA TRP A 96 -9.45 3.10 21.82
C TRP A 96 -8.12 3.57 22.41
N SER A 97 -8.04 4.84 22.80
CA SER A 97 -6.92 5.39 23.56
C SER A 97 -7.42 6.51 24.47
N GLY A 98 -7.06 6.48 25.76
CA GLY A 98 -7.45 7.50 26.74
C GLY A 98 -8.97 7.74 26.84
N GLY A 99 -9.79 6.68 26.73
CA GLY A 99 -11.26 6.78 26.78
C GLY A 99 -11.91 7.39 25.52
N ARG A 100 -11.13 7.64 24.46
CA ARG A 100 -11.62 8.15 23.17
C ARG A 100 -11.40 7.12 22.07
N TYR A 101 -12.31 7.09 21.10
CA TYR A 101 -12.16 6.27 19.90
C TYR A 101 -11.51 7.09 18.80
N GLY A 102 -10.29 6.72 18.40
CA GLY A 102 -9.58 7.32 17.29
C GLY A 102 -9.77 6.51 16.01
N ILE A 103 -9.96 7.20 14.89
CA ILE A 103 -9.96 6.61 13.55
C ILE A 103 -8.86 7.29 12.76
N MET A 104 -7.90 6.51 12.28
CA MET A 104 -6.82 6.98 11.42
C MET A 104 -7.12 6.52 10.01
N TYR A 105 -7.21 7.47 9.08
CA TYR A 105 -7.18 7.23 7.65
C TYR A 105 -5.78 7.56 7.13
N ALA A 106 -5.29 6.76 6.21
CA ALA A 106 -3.99 6.96 5.58
C ALA A 106 -4.10 6.73 4.08
N TRP A 107 -3.30 7.47 3.34
CA TRP A 107 -3.05 7.30 1.92
C TRP A 107 -1.56 7.12 1.74
N TYR A 108 -1.21 6.48 0.64
CA TYR A 108 0.16 6.30 0.23
C TYR A 108 0.35 6.98 -1.13
N PHE A 109 1.44 7.70 -1.27
CA PHE A 109 1.85 8.33 -2.50
C PHE A 109 3.21 7.75 -2.92
N PRO A 110 3.44 7.48 -4.22
CA PRO A 110 4.70 6.90 -4.67
C PRO A 110 5.94 7.74 -4.33
N LYS A 111 5.77 9.06 -4.17
CA LYS A 111 6.80 10.02 -3.78
C LYS A 111 6.19 11.33 -3.28
N ASP A 112 6.97 12.06 -2.48
CA ASP A 112 6.81 13.50 -2.28
C ASP A 112 7.90 14.23 -3.06
N GLN A 113 7.48 15.18 -3.90
CA GLN A 113 8.38 16.00 -4.69
C GLN A 113 7.85 17.44 -4.73
N PRO A 114 8.34 18.34 -3.85
CA PRO A 114 7.83 19.70 -3.76
C PRO A 114 8.19 20.57 -4.98
N ALA A 115 9.25 20.23 -5.72
CA ALA A 115 9.71 21.00 -6.88
C ALA A 115 10.16 20.11 -8.05
N ALA A 116 9.97 20.59 -9.28
CA ALA A 116 10.45 19.91 -10.49
C ALA A 116 11.99 19.92 -10.57
N GLY A 117 12.58 18.84 -11.08
CA GLY A 117 14.02 18.72 -11.20
C GLY A 117 14.62 17.79 -10.13
N ASN A 118 15.79 18.15 -9.59
CA ASN A 118 16.60 17.25 -8.78
C ASN A 118 16.53 17.60 -7.28
N VAL A 119 15.97 16.65 -6.51
CA VAL A 119 16.26 16.23 -5.11
C VAL A 119 16.34 17.23 -3.95
N VAL A 120 16.21 18.55 -4.12
CA VAL A 120 16.24 19.45 -2.94
C VAL A 120 14.93 19.33 -2.17
N GLY A 121 14.91 18.43 -1.19
CA GLY A 121 13.82 18.24 -0.23
C GLY A 121 12.72 17.25 -0.65
N GLY A 122 12.92 16.45 -1.71
CA GLY A 122 12.01 15.36 -2.08
C GLY A 122 12.37 14.03 -1.43
N HIS A 123 11.46 13.06 -1.51
CA HIS A 123 11.73 11.68 -1.15
C HIS A 123 10.82 10.69 -1.89
N ARG A 124 11.35 9.48 -2.07
CA ARG A 124 10.56 8.31 -2.46
C ARG A 124 9.63 7.94 -1.29
N TYR A 125 8.40 7.58 -1.62
CA TYR A 125 7.30 7.32 -0.68
C TYR A 125 6.78 8.56 0.03
N ASP A 126 5.50 8.54 0.37
CA ASP A 126 4.82 9.44 1.31
C ASP A 126 3.56 8.74 1.82
#